data_AF-A0A9P6HYT3-F1
#
_entry.id   AF-A0A9P6HYT3-F1
#
_cell.length_a   1.000
_cell.length_b   1.000
_cell.length_c   1.000
_cell.angle_alpha   90.00
_cell.angle_beta   90.00
_cell.angle_gamma   90.00
#
_symmetry.space_group_name_H-M   'P 1'
#
loop_
_entity.id
_entity.type
_entity.pdbx_description
1 polymer ?
#
loop_
_entity_poly.entity_id
_entity_poly.type
_entity_poly.pdbx_seq_one_letter_code
_entity_poly.pdbx_strand_id
1 'polypeptide(L)'
;MHPHPPGVRMITPDHSLTFSNLASVNFTLSEHTLPTAPDVRMIQDIQNNTLPARNGEQLMSWTKGCYFGKSGQDDVALCWQDMEALQSFCVGIESPERGFFKPIQSHYKTKYNDGTTNSPWAFPSDNPSDPYTFPSSMNYHITYVKKGKAVVLPGLGFRHEVIMPTSSMRWVQTQPEDMLSPTEAFAEVDQVHYALGDSRYVTDAWQGHLVKTDLNAVLENICAAMNNELGAAFDKWFGTSTDWKEIDLFASIRMVVAQAAGRFTIGLPMCRNEEYINVNYQIIDQLITNAGACGGSPRILRPLMGVLVNLPIHNRIRKLRNMFEPIWNERVESLKYDKDDPVHPQPQDHLQMMARYAQKYRVEEFNSLDCMTKRLIAANFGSMHQTSIQATNMLLNIIASDSEFNTVAILRDEVSRILYEDGGDSWTKAKVSKMVKADSVARETLRLNSFGGRALFRKVMVDGFKGPDGTHLPKNTLISFLGQPAATDGETFEDPLKYDPFRFSRIREDAAAKDEKAPPISFVTTGPEYLPFGHGKHACPGRFLIDFELKMIIAYVLGHYDIEFPPEYNGQRPPNYWLTEALFPPDNAKIRIRRKTKA
;
A
#
# COMPACT_ATOMS: atom_id res chain seq x y z
N MET A 1 -1.53 -7.18 48.77
CA MET A 1 -0.96 -8.50 49.16
C MET A 1 -1.41 -9.52 48.14
N HIS A 2 -0.45 -10.31 47.65
CA HIS A 2 -0.48 -11.35 46.61
C HIS A 2 -1.66 -12.36 46.67
N PRO A 3 -1.85 -13.22 45.64
CA PRO A 3 -1.57 -13.09 44.20
C PRO A 3 -2.82 -13.48 43.36
N HIS A 4 -2.95 -12.93 42.14
CA HIS A 4 -3.85 -13.56 41.16
C HIS A 4 -3.25 -14.92 40.74
N PRO A 5 -4.05 -16.01 40.68
CA PRO A 5 -3.57 -17.30 40.21
C PRO A 5 -3.22 -17.21 38.71
N PRO A 6 -2.14 -17.87 38.27
CA PRO A 6 -1.77 -17.95 36.87
C PRO A 6 -2.71 -18.89 36.12
N GLY A 7 -3.10 -18.51 34.91
CA GLY A 7 -3.44 -19.42 33.82
C GLY A 7 -4.60 -20.40 34.04
N VAL A 8 -5.84 -19.93 33.86
CA VAL A 8 -6.89 -20.73 33.18
C VAL A 8 -7.79 -19.76 32.43
N ARG A 9 -7.69 -19.68 31.10
CA ARG A 9 -8.70 -18.99 30.28
C ARG A 9 -9.87 -19.94 30.07
N MET A 10 -11.08 -19.50 30.43
CA MET A 10 -12.32 -20.16 30.02
C MET A 10 -12.47 -20.05 28.51
N ILE A 11 -12.77 -21.17 27.83
CA ILE A 11 -13.24 -21.12 26.44
C ILE A 11 -14.67 -20.57 26.48
N THR A 12 -14.83 -19.27 26.23
CA THR A 12 -16.15 -18.65 26.04
C THR A 12 -16.75 -19.11 24.69
N PRO A 13 -18.08 -19.15 24.52
CA PRO A 13 -18.83 -19.85 23.44
C PRO A 13 -18.59 -19.38 21.99
N ASP A 14 -17.60 -18.52 21.78
CA ASP A 14 -17.37 -17.75 20.56
C ASP A 14 -16.01 -18.09 19.91
N HIS A 15 -15.45 -19.27 20.19
CA HIS A 15 -14.21 -19.73 19.56
C HIS A 15 -14.49 -20.35 18.17
N SER A 16 -13.89 -19.75 17.14
CA SER A 16 -13.76 -20.29 15.80
C SER A 16 -12.38 -20.94 15.63
N LEU A 17 -12.29 -22.17 15.12
CA LEU A 17 -11.03 -22.69 14.58
C LEU A 17 -10.94 -22.32 13.10
N THR A 18 -9.74 -21.98 12.65
CA THR A 18 -9.47 -21.63 11.25
C THR A 18 -8.35 -22.54 10.75
N PHE A 19 -8.62 -23.34 9.71
CA PHE A 19 -7.66 -24.32 9.20
C PHE A 19 -6.93 -23.82 7.98
N SER A 20 -5.60 -23.86 8.07
CA SER A 20 -4.71 -23.38 7.02
C SER A 20 -4.10 -24.42 6.07
N ASN A 21 -4.72 -24.78 4.94
CA ASN A 21 -4.10 -25.63 3.91
C ASN A 21 -3.07 -24.82 3.05
N LEU A 22 -1.85 -25.30 2.82
CA LEU A 22 -0.79 -24.60 2.06
C LEU A 22 -0.56 -25.18 0.66
N ALA A 23 -1.17 -26.33 0.37
CA ALA A 23 -1.02 -27.06 -0.88
C ALA A 23 -2.32 -26.92 -1.68
N SER A 24 -2.22 -26.54 -2.95
CA SER A 24 -3.38 -26.26 -3.81
C SER A 24 -4.11 -27.55 -4.25
N VAL A 25 -4.71 -28.28 -3.30
CA VAL A 25 -5.48 -29.53 -3.53
C VAL A 25 -6.82 -29.48 -2.77
N ASN A 26 -7.85 -30.15 -3.32
CA ASN A 26 -9.22 -30.14 -2.78
C ASN A 26 -9.49 -31.41 -1.97
N PHE A 27 -10.05 -31.28 -0.78
CA PHE A 27 -10.55 -32.40 0.00
C PHE A 27 -12.08 -32.46 -0.03
N THR A 28 -12.65 -33.68 0.00
CA THR A 28 -14.11 -33.88 0.12
C THR A 28 -14.44 -34.38 1.53
N LEU A 29 -15.46 -33.79 2.17
CA LEU A 29 -16.00 -34.30 3.44
C LEU A 29 -16.63 -35.66 3.16
N SER A 30 -16.04 -36.73 3.67
CA SER A 30 -16.50 -38.09 3.43
C SER A 30 -17.46 -38.57 4.51
N GLU A 31 -17.27 -38.12 5.75
CA GLU A 31 -18.06 -38.55 6.90
C GLU A 31 -18.20 -37.44 7.94
N HIS A 32 -19.41 -37.29 8.47
CA HIS A 32 -19.72 -36.42 9.60
C HIS A 32 -20.68 -37.17 10.54
N THR A 33 -20.24 -37.37 11.78
CA THR A 33 -21.02 -38.10 12.79
C THR A 33 -21.43 -37.16 13.91
N LEU A 34 -22.75 -36.96 14.05
CA LEU A 34 -23.35 -36.10 15.06
C LEU A 34 -23.78 -36.89 16.31
N PRO A 35 -23.61 -36.35 17.53
CA PRO A 35 -24.13 -36.97 18.75
C PRO A 35 -25.66 -36.97 18.77
N THR A 36 -26.28 -38.00 19.35
CA THR A 36 -27.74 -38.23 19.31
C THR A 36 -28.48 -37.80 20.60
N ALA A 37 -27.80 -37.13 21.53
CA ALA A 37 -28.38 -36.75 22.83
C ALA A 37 -29.45 -35.63 22.71
N PRO A 38 -30.59 -35.74 23.44
CA PRO A 38 -31.81 -34.94 23.22
C PRO A 38 -31.72 -33.44 23.55
N ASP A 39 -30.67 -33.00 24.26
CA ASP A 39 -30.49 -31.60 24.68
C ASP A 39 -29.48 -30.82 23.82
N VAL A 40 -28.86 -31.45 22.81
CA VAL A 40 -27.96 -30.80 21.87
C VAL A 40 -28.78 -30.23 20.70
N ARG A 41 -29.10 -28.94 20.74
CA ARG A 41 -29.80 -28.26 19.64
C ARG A 41 -28.81 -27.85 18.56
N MET A 42 -28.82 -28.60 17.47
CA MET A 42 -28.10 -28.26 16.24
C MET A 42 -28.58 -26.88 15.75
N ILE A 43 -27.69 -25.89 15.68
CA ILE A 43 -28.08 -24.55 15.22
C ILE A 43 -28.10 -24.49 13.68
N GLN A 44 -27.39 -25.39 12.95
CA GLN A 44 -27.68 -25.76 11.55
C GLN A 44 -26.81 -26.90 10.99
N ASP A 45 -27.36 -27.69 10.07
CA ASP A 45 -26.70 -28.78 9.33
C ASP A 45 -25.53 -28.27 8.46
N ILE A 46 -24.43 -29.02 8.44
CA ILE A 46 -23.37 -28.85 7.44
C ILE A 46 -23.90 -29.48 6.14
N GLN A 47 -24.21 -28.66 5.15
CA GLN A 47 -24.61 -29.23 3.85
C GLN A 47 -23.45 -30.06 3.28
N ASN A 48 -23.76 -31.23 2.71
CA ASN A 48 -22.83 -32.11 1.95
C ASN A 48 -22.08 -31.41 0.81
N ASN A 49 -22.42 -30.15 0.53
CA ASN A 49 -21.84 -29.31 -0.49
C ASN A 49 -20.95 -28.23 0.13
N THR A 50 -20.05 -28.57 1.06
CA THR A 50 -18.82 -27.79 1.34
C THR A 50 -17.97 -27.76 0.06
N LEU A 51 -18.47 -27.06 -0.95
CA LEU A 51 -17.94 -27.02 -2.30
C LEU A 51 -16.79 -26.02 -2.36
N PRO A 52 -15.77 -26.33 -3.16
CA PRO A 52 -14.40 -25.94 -2.89
C PRO A 52 -14.20 -24.44 -3.01
N ALA A 53 -13.51 -23.84 -2.03
CA ALA A 53 -12.81 -22.60 -2.28
C ALA A 53 -11.69 -22.91 -3.28
N ARG A 54 -11.96 -22.63 -4.56
CA ARG A 54 -10.96 -22.62 -5.63
C ARG A 54 -9.89 -21.59 -5.22
N ASN A 55 -8.65 -22.05 -5.01
CA ASN A 55 -7.59 -21.42 -4.22
C ASN A 55 -7.83 -21.79 -2.75
N GLY A 56 -7.35 -22.97 -2.36
CA GLY A 56 -7.73 -23.77 -1.19
C GLY A 56 -7.65 -23.13 0.20
N GLU A 57 -7.73 -21.80 0.36
CA GLU A 57 -7.78 -21.17 1.67
C GLU A 57 -9.13 -21.49 2.30
N GLN A 58 -9.27 -22.70 2.85
CA GLN A 58 -10.52 -23.17 3.44
C GLN A 58 -10.62 -22.65 4.87
N LEU A 59 -11.06 -21.40 5.00
CA LEU A 59 -11.55 -20.84 6.25
C LEU A 59 -12.85 -21.53 6.66
N MET A 60 -12.75 -22.65 7.35
CA MET A 60 -13.89 -23.27 8.03
C MET A 60 -14.13 -22.58 9.38
N SER A 61 -14.65 -21.35 9.36
CA SER A 61 -15.10 -20.70 10.60
C SER A 61 -16.47 -21.24 11.01
N TRP A 62 -16.54 -21.96 12.13
CA TRP A 62 -17.80 -22.11 12.83
C TRP A 62 -17.99 -20.92 13.77
N THR A 63 -19.05 -20.17 13.55
CA THR A 63 -19.51 -19.15 14.50
C THR A 63 -20.97 -19.44 14.83
N LYS A 64 -21.18 -20.15 15.94
CA LYS A 64 -22.34 -20.03 16.86
C LYS A 64 -22.36 -21.25 17.79
N GLY A 65 -21.98 -21.02 19.04
CA GLY A 65 -22.36 -21.79 20.23
C GLY A 65 -22.37 -23.32 20.11
N CYS A 66 -21.34 -23.97 20.65
CA CYS A 66 -21.53 -25.31 21.21
C CYS A 66 -22.34 -25.17 22.51
N TYR A 67 -23.60 -25.60 22.49
CA TYR A 67 -24.32 -25.91 23.73
C TYR A 67 -24.10 -27.37 24.08
N PHE A 68 -23.50 -27.60 25.25
CA PHE A 68 -23.20 -28.92 25.81
C PHE A 68 -24.42 -29.46 26.57
N GLY A 69 -24.98 -30.58 26.11
CA GLY A 69 -25.94 -31.39 26.86
C GLY A 69 -25.23 -32.35 27.83
N LYS A 70 -25.88 -32.74 28.93
CA LYS A 70 -25.34 -33.67 29.93
C LYS A 70 -25.29 -35.10 29.37
N SER A 71 -24.17 -35.50 28.78
CA SER A 71 -23.90 -36.90 28.46
C SER A 71 -22.38 -37.09 28.27
N GLY A 72 -21.80 -38.03 28.99
CA GLY A 72 -20.35 -38.19 29.16
C GLY A 72 -19.67 -39.10 28.14
N GLN A 73 -20.22 -39.30 26.93
CA GLN A 73 -19.59 -40.12 25.87
C GLN A 73 -19.93 -39.62 24.45
N ASP A 74 -19.83 -38.31 24.22
CA ASP A 74 -20.22 -37.71 22.94
C ASP A 74 -19.03 -37.00 22.27
N ASP A 75 -18.38 -37.68 21.31
CA ASP A 75 -17.33 -37.12 20.44
C ASP A 75 -17.93 -36.65 19.11
N VAL A 76 -17.48 -35.48 18.62
CA VAL A 76 -17.76 -35.03 17.25
C VAL A 76 -16.50 -35.19 16.41
N ALA A 77 -16.61 -35.87 15.28
CA ALA A 77 -15.49 -36.06 14.35
C ALA A 77 -15.86 -35.60 12.93
N LEU A 78 -14.90 -34.92 12.30
CA LEU A 78 -14.98 -34.50 10.90
C LEU A 78 -13.74 -35.03 10.17
N CYS A 79 -13.97 -35.84 9.13
CA CYS A 79 -12.89 -36.42 8.33
C CYS A 79 -13.03 -36.06 6.84
N TRP A 80 -11.91 -35.79 6.19
CA TRP A 80 -11.83 -35.40 4.79
C TRP A 80 -10.80 -36.23 4.02
N GLN A 81 -11.05 -36.45 2.73
CA GLN A 81 -10.16 -37.22 1.86
C GLN A 81 -10.01 -36.56 0.48
N ASP A 82 -8.78 -36.55 -0.02
CA ASP A 82 -8.45 -36.31 -1.42
C ASP A 82 -8.53 -37.65 -2.18
N MET A 83 -9.39 -37.68 -3.19
CA MET A 83 -9.69 -38.89 -3.97
C MET A 83 -8.61 -39.22 -5.02
N GLU A 84 -7.82 -38.24 -5.47
CA GLU A 84 -6.78 -38.42 -6.49
C GLU A 84 -5.42 -38.69 -5.86
N ALA A 85 -5.10 -38.06 -4.72
CA ALA A 85 -3.82 -38.21 -4.04
C ALA A 85 -3.83 -39.24 -2.89
N LEU A 86 -4.99 -39.83 -2.57
CA LEU A 86 -5.22 -40.74 -1.43
C LEU A 86 -4.83 -40.15 -0.06
N GLN A 87 -4.72 -38.83 0.04
CA GLN A 87 -4.42 -38.11 1.27
C GLN A 87 -5.70 -37.91 2.08
N SER A 88 -5.63 -37.98 3.41
CA SER A 88 -6.81 -37.72 4.25
C SER A 88 -6.41 -37.03 5.54
N PHE A 89 -7.31 -36.22 6.11
CA PHE A 89 -7.11 -35.63 7.43
C PHE A 89 -8.41 -35.64 8.22
N CYS A 90 -8.31 -35.73 9.54
CA CYS A 90 -9.46 -35.76 10.43
C CYS A 90 -9.22 -34.93 11.69
N VAL A 91 -10.27 -34.26 12.14
CA VAL A 91 -10.30 -33.44 13.35
C VAL A 91 -11.42 -33.96 14.24
N GLY A 92 -11.09 -34.30 15.47
CA GLY A 92 -12.04 -34.71 16.50
C GLY A 92 -12.10 -33.70 17.63
N ILE A 93 -13.30 -33.47 18.19
CA ILE A 93 -13.52 -32.65 19.38
C ILE A 93 -14.18 -33.54 20.41
N GLU A 94 -13.53 -33.71 21.57
CA GLU A 94 -14.05 -34.51 22.67
C GLU A 94 -14.82 -33.63 23.67
N SER A 95 -15.94 -34.15 24.19
CA SER A 95 -16.76 -33.45 25.18
C SER A 95 -16.01 -33.33 26.52
N PRO A 96 -15.98 -32.14 27.15
CA PRO A 96 -15.34 -31.97 28.45
C PRO A 96 -16.11 -32.74 29.55
N GLU A 97 -15.42 -33.60 30.29
CA GLU A 97 -15.98 -34.21 31.51
C GLU A 97 -16.24 -33.14 32.59
N ARG A 98 -17.47 -33.07 33.12
CA ARG A 98 -17.79 -32.19 34.26
C ARG A 98 -17.33 -32.81 35.59
N GLY A 99 -16.14 -32.43 36.04
CA GLY A 99 -15.74 -32.56 37.45
C GLY A 99 -16.12 -31.30 38.25
N PHE A 100 -16.76 -31.44 39.42
CA PHE A 100 -17.25 -30.33 40.27
C PHE A 100 -16.17 -29.32 40.72
N PHE A 101 -14.90 -29.67 40.56
CA PHE A 101 -13.75 -28.86 40.99
C PHE A 101 -12.63 -28.75 39.93
N LYS A 102 -12.89 -29.17 38.68
CA LYS A 102 -11.93 -28.97 37.57
C LYS A 102 -12.52 -27.99 36.54
N PRO A 103 -11.71 -27.06 35.99
CA PRO A 103 -12.16 -26.22 34.87
C PRO A 103 -12.61 -27.08 33.69
N ILE A 104 -13.67 -26.64 33.01
CA ILE A 104 -14.16 -27.26 31.76
C ILE A 104 -13.10 -26.98 30.66
N GLN A 105 -12.48 -28.03 30.12
CA GLN A 105 -11.54 -27.92 28.99
C GLN A 105 -12.02 -28.79 27.83
N SER A 106 -12.47 -28.17 26.74
CA SER A 106 -12.72 -28.88 25.49
C SER A 106 -11.38 -29.19 24.83
N HIS A 107 -11.07 -30.46 24.61
CA HIS A 107 -9.86 -30.87 23.89
C HIS A 107 -10.21 -31.20 22.44
N TYR A 108 -9.38 -30.73 21.51
CA TYR A 108 -9.43 -31.17 20.11
C TYR A 108 -8.23 -32.07 19.82
N LYS A 109 -8.43 -33.07 18.97
CA LYS A 109 -7.42 -34.02 18.49
C LYS A 109 -7.37 -33.96 16.96
N THR A 110 -6.19 -34.05 16.37
CA THR A 110 -6.02 -34.07 14.91
C THR A 110 -5.22 -35.28 14.46
N LYS A 111 -5.50 -35.80 13.27
CA LYS A 111 -4.68 -36.82 12.58
C LYS A 111 -4.71 -36.57 11.07
N TYR A 112 -3.64 -36.93 10.36
CA TYR A 112 -3.60 -36.85 8.90
C TYR A 112 -2.76 -37.97 8.28
N ASN A 113 -2.94 -38.17 6.98
CA ASN A 113 -2.24 -39.13 6.12
C ASN A 113 -1.85 -38.43 4.82
N ASP A 114 -0.55 -38.46 4.51
CA ASP A 114 0.06 -37.80 3.35
C ASP A 114 0.07 -38.66 2.07
N GLY A 115 -0.66 -39.77 2.08
CA GLY A 115 -0.76 -40.73 0.98
C GLY A 115 0.18 -41.93 1.13
N THR A 116 1.13 -41.89 2.09
CA THR A 116 2.09 -42.98 2.32
C THR A 116 2.10 -43.51 3.74
N THR A 117 1.76 -42.69 4.74
CA THR A 117 1.74 -43.09 6.17
C THR A 117 0.57 -42.49 6.94
N ASN A 118 -0.05 -43.28 7.84
CA ASN A 118 -1.09 -42.81 8.75
C ASN A 118 -0.46 -42.27 10.04
N SER A 119 -0.65 -40.99 10.35
CA SER A 119 -0.20 -40.41 11.62
C SER A 119 -1.19 -40.71 12.76
N PRO A 120 -0.74 -41.02 13.99
CA PRO A 120 -1.63 -41.18 15.16
C PRO A 120 -2.28 -39.85 15.56
N TRP A 121 -3.31 -39.92 16.42
CA TRP A 121 -3.95 -38.73 16.97
C TRP A 121 -2.96 -37.92 17.83
N ALA A 122 -2.90 -36.62 17.57
CA ALA A 122 -2.10 -35.68 18.34
C ALA A 122 -3.00 -34.64 19.05
N PHE A 123 -2.56 -34.22 20.23
CA PHE A 123 -3.20 -33.18 21.04
C PHE A 123 -2.37 -31.89 20.97
N PRO A 124 -3.00 -30.71 21.14
CA PRO A 124 -2.28 -29.46 21.36
C PRO A 124 -1.40 -29.54 22.60
N SER A 125 -0.25 -28.86 22.60
CA SER A 125 0.58 -28.74 23.80
C SER A 125 -0.15 -27.94 24.88
N ASP A 126 -0.10 -28.44 26.12
CA ASP A 126 -0.62 -27.73 27.30
C ASP A 126 0.30 -26.56 27.74
N ASN A 127 1.48 -26.42 27.13
CA ASN A 127 2.42 -25.34 27.41
C ASN A 127 2.19 -24.14 26.47
N PRO A 128 1.74 -22.99 26.97
CA PRO A 128 1.44 -21.80 26.14
C PRO A 128 2.68 -21.15 25.50
N SER A 129 3.89 -21.61 25.85
CA SER A 129 5.17 -21.18 25.27
C SER A 129 5.50 -21.91 23.97
N ASP A 130 4.89 -23.06 23.73
CA ASP A 130 5.01 -23.76 22.45
C ASP A 130 4.11 -23.03 21.44
N PRO A 131 4.59 -22.72 20.23
CA PRO A 131 3.77 -22.03 19.25
C PRO A 131 2.51 -22.88 18.97
N TYR A 132 1.32 -22.26 19.09
CA TYR A 132 0.08 -22.80 18.54
C TYR A 132 0.30 -23.03 17.05
N THR A 133 0.67 -24.24 16.67
CA THR A 133 1.00 -24.57 15.29
C THR A 133 -0.28 -24.98 14.57
N PHE A 134 -1.07 -23.96 14.25
CA PHE A 134 -1.68 -23.98 12.93
C PHE A 134 -0.62 -23.49 11.92
N PRO A 135 -0.60 -24.01 10.68
CA PRO A 135 0.35 -23.54 9.68
C PRO A 135 0.14 -22.04 9.47
N SER A 136 1.15 -21.22 9.75
CA SER A 136 1.06 -19.75 9.80
C SER A 136 1.05 -19.05 8.44
N SER A 137 0.85 -19.81 7.38
CA SER A 137 0.43 -19.32 6.08
C SER A 137 -0.53 -20.36 5.52
N MET A 138 -1.52 -19.95 4.75
CA MET A 138 -1.90 -20.73 3.60
C MET A 138 -1.37 -20.03 2.37
N ASN A 139 -0.48 -20.67 1.62
CA ASN A 139 0.09 -20.13 0.39
C ASN A 139 -0.91 -20.43 -0.73
N TYR A 140 -2.02 -19.68 -0.78
CA TYR A 140 -2.86 -19.68 -1.97
C TYR A 140 -2.41 -18.67 -2.97
N HIS A 141 -1.66 -19.17 -3.94
CA HIS A 141 -1.61 -18.54 -5.24
C HIS A 141 -3.00 -18.60 -5.88
N ILE A 142 -3.62 -17.43 -6.14
CA ILE A 142 -4.78 -17.33 -7.03
C ILE A 142 -4.33 -17.77 -8.42
N THR A 143 -4.48 -19.06 -8.74
CA THR A 143 -3.94 -19.65 -9.97
C THR A 143 -4.75 -19.24 -11.21
N TYR A 144 -5.93 -18.65 -11.04
CA TYR A 144 -6.81 -18.27 -12.17
C TYR A 144 -6.22 -17.19 -13.07
N VAL A 145 -5.59 -16.18 -12.46
CA VAL A 145 -4.95 -15.07 -13.18
C VAL A 145 -3.75 -15.61 -13.98
N LYS A 146 -2.97 -16.54 -13.40
CA LYS A 146 -1.89 -17.27 -14.10
C LYS A 146 -2.39 -18.15 -15.24
N LYS A 147 -3.58 -18.76 -15.10
CA LYS A 147 -4.26 -19.52 -16.17
C LYS A 147 -4.90 -18.63 -17.25
N GLY A 148 -4.61 -17.33 -17.25
CA GLY A 148 -5.06 -16.40 -18.27
C GLY A 148 -6.55 -16.07 -18.22
N LYS A 149 -7.22 -16.25 -17.08
CA LYS A 149 -8.66 -15.99 -16.93
C LYS A 149 -8.91 -14.75 -16.06
N ALA A 150 -9.89 -13.96 -16.46
CA ALA A 150 -10.41 -12.87 -15.63
C ALA A 150 -11.22 -13.43 -14.46
N VAL A 151 -11.19 -12.74 -13.32
CA VAL A 151 -11.97 -13.11 -12.13
C VAL A 151 -12.73 -11.90 -11.61
N VAL A 152 -13.95 -12.14 -11.12
CA VAL A 152 -14.74 -11.11 -10.41
C VAL A 152 -14.42 -11.23 -8.93
N LEU A 153 -14.01 -10.14 -8.31
CA LEU A 153 -13.81 -10.05 -6.87
C LEU A 153 -14.82 -9.07 -6.26
N PRO A 154 -15.29 -9.34 -5.03
CA PRO A 154 -15.93 -8.29 -4.23
C PRO A 154 -14.89 -7.20 -3.99
N GLY A 155 -15.15 -6.00 -4.50
CA GLY A 155 -14.35 -4.81 -4.23
C GLY A 155 -14.77 -4.16 -2.92
N LEU A 156 -14.36 -2.90 -2.71
CA LEU A 156 -14.77 -2.17 -1.52
C LEU A 156 -16.30 -1.97 -1.48
N GLY A 157 -16.93 -2.48 -0.42
CA GLY A 157 -18.37 -2.38 -0.15
C GLY A 157 -19.22 -3.10 -1.19
N PHE A 158 -20.01 -2.34 -1.97
CA PHE A 158 -20.97 -2.87 -2.95
C PHE A 158 -20.44 -2.88 -4.39
N ARG A 159 -19.16 -2.57 -4.60
CA ARG A 159 -18.53 -2.61 -5.93
C ARG A 159 -18.11 -4.04 -6.25
N HIS A 160 -18.45 -4.51 -7.45
CA HIS A 160 -17.84 -5.72 -8.03
C HIS A 160 -16.79 -5.28 -9.04
N GLU A 161 -15.62 -5.90 -8.98
CA GLU A 161 -14.49 -5.50 -9.79
C GLU A 161 -13.88 -6.70 -10.50
N VAL A 162 -13.45 -6.51 -11.73
CA VAL A 162 -12.87 -7.57 -12.54
C VAL A 162 -11.35 -7.46 -12.50
N ILE A 163 -10.70 -8.48 -11.99
CA ILE A 163 -9.25 -8.64 -12.10
C ILE A 163 -8.94 -9.33 -13.41
N MET A 164 -8.17 -8.63 -14.24
CA MET A 164 -7.74 -9.12 -15.53
C MET A 164 -6.41 -9.88 -15.40
N PRO A 165 -6.19 -10.95 -16.18
CA PRO A 165 -4.92 -11.67 -16.20
C PRO A 165 -3.81 -10.81 -16.79
N THR A 166 -2.58 -10.90 -16.27
CA THR A 166 -1.41 -10.15 -16.76
C THR A 166 -1.22 -10.30 -18.28
N SER A 167 -1.54 -11.47 -18.84
CA SER A 167 -1.50 -11.74 -20.29
C SER A 167 -2.40 -10.80 -21.13
N SER A 168 -3.48 -10.27 -20.56
CA SER A 168 -4.39 -9.32 -21.21
C SER A 168 -3.97 -7.86 -21.06
N MET A 169 -2.91 -7.56 -20.30
CA MET A 169 -2.51 -6.18 -19.98
C MET A 169 -2.20 -5.36 -21.23
N ARG A 170 -1.44 -5.94 -22.16
CA ARG A 170 -1.12 -5.28 -23.43
C ARG A 170 -2.38 -4.97 -24.23
N TRP A 171 -3.35 -5.89 -24.28
CA TRP A 171 -4.62 -5.67 -24.97
C TRP A 171 -5.43 -4.56 -24.31
N VAL A 172 -5.53 -4.52 -22.97
CA VAL A 172 -6.24 -3.45 -22.26
C VAL A 172 -5.64 -2.08 -22.56
N GLN A 173 -4.30 -1.99 -22.67
CA GLN A 173 -3.60 -0.74 -22.97
C GLN A 173 -3.78 -0.25 -24.41
N THR A 174 -4.11 -1.13 -25.36
CA THR A 174 -4.36 -0.75 -26.75
C THR A 174 -5.80 -0.32 -27.01
N GLN A 175 -6.70 -0.50 -26.04
CA GLN A 175 -8.11 -0.13 -26.24
C GLN A 175 -8.27 1.40 -26.26
N PRO A 176 -9.18 1.91 -27.11
CA PRO A 176 -9.56 3.32 -27.10
C PRO A 176 -10.12 3.79 -25.74
N GLU A 177 -9.76 5.01 -25.33
CA GLU A 177 -10.15 5.56 -24.03
C GLU A 177 -11.65 5.86 -23.91
N ASP A 178 -12.35 6.04 -25.04
CA ASP A 178 -13.81 6.16 -25.11
C ASP A 178 -14.53 4.82 -24.90
N MET A 179 -13.81 3.69 -24.97
CA MET A 179 -14.32 2.36 -24.60
C MET A 179 -13.86 1.92 -23.21
N LEU A 180 -12.56 2.08 -22.92
CA LEU A 180 -11.95 1.75 -21.63
C LEU A 180 -11.25 2.97 -21.04
N SER A 181 -11.98 3.71 -20.20
CA SER A 181 -11.49 4.98 -19.66
C SER A 181 -10.71 4.79 -18.35
N PRO A 182 -9.45 5.25 -18.26
CA PRO A 182 -8.72 5.31 -16.99
C PRO A 182 -9.22 6.45 -16.10
N THR A 183 -9.56 7.60 -16.67
CA THR A 183 -9.96 8.81 -15.94
C THR A 183 -11.30 8.63 -15.23
N GLU A 184 -12.27 8.01 -15.91
CA GLU A 184 -13.56 7.65 -15.31
C GLU A 184 -13.43 6.53 -14.27
N ALA A 185 -12.41 5.68 -14.39
CA ALA A 185 -12.11 4.68 -13.37
C ALA A 185 -11.59 5.34 -12.09
N PHE A 186 -10.65 6.28 -12.19
CA PHE A 186 -10.18 7.04 -11.03
C PHE A 186 -11.29 7.89 -10.41
N ALA A 187 -12.15 8.54 -11.21
CA ALA A 187 -13.31 9.26 -10.67
C ALA A 187 -14.27 8.33 -9.88
N GLU A 188 -14.44 7.08 -10.33
CA GLU A 188 -15.24 6.07 -9.63
C GLU A 188 -14.53 5.50 -8.38
N VAL A 189 -13.21 5.41 -8.37
CA VAL A 189 -12.44 4.95 -7.21
C VAL A 189 -12.40 6.04 -6.13
N ASP A 190 -12.00 7.25 -6.52
CA ASP A 190 -11.74 8.38 -5.62
C ASP A 190 -13.03 9.07 -5.15
N GLN A 191 -14.11 8.94 -5.92
CA GLN A 191 -15.41 9.59 -5.64
C GLN A 191 -15.26 11.12 -5.46
N VAL A 192 -14.33 11.73 -6.21
CA VAL A 192 -13.87 13.12 -6.00
C VAL A 192 -14.98 14.16 -6.17
N HIS A 193 -16.03 13.86 -6.94
CA HIS A 193 -17.19 14.73 -7.11
C HIS A 193 -17.82 15.13 -5.78
N TYR A 194 -17.91 14.21 -4.81
CA TYR A 194 -18.49 14.50 -3.50
C TYR A 194 -17.58 15.35 -2.61
N ALA A 195 -16.27 15.26 -2.79
CA ALA A 195 -15.31 15.99 -1.97
C ALA A 195 -14.96 17.37 -2.53
N LEU A 196 -14.79 17.50 -3.85
CA LEU A 196 -14.37 18.74 -4.52
C LEU A 196 -15.50 19.42 -5.32
N GLY A 197 -16.66 18.78 -5.43
CA GLY A 197 -17.85 19.28 -6.13
C GLY A 197 -17.92 18.93 -7.63
N ASP A 198 -16.82 18.49 -8.24
CA ASP A 198 -16.77 18.15 -9.68
C ASP A 198 -15.69 17.09 -9.94
N SER A 199 -15.96 16.14 -10.84
CA SER A 199 -15.00 15.08 -11.23
C SER A 199 -13.82 15.60 -12.06
N ARG A 200 -13.91 16.79 -12.66
CA ARG A 200 -12.89 17.36 -13.57
C ARG A 200 -11.49 17.42 -12.99
N TYR A 201 -11.36 17.53 -11.66
CA TYR A 201 -10.06 17.59 -10.99
C TYR A 201 -9.26 16.29 -11.13
N VAL A 202 -9.95 15.19 -11.46
CA VAL A 202 -9.36 13.88 -11.77
C VAL A 202 -9.56 13.52 -13.25
N THR A 203 -10.75 13.75 -13.82
CA THR A 203 -11.04 13.32 -15.20
C THR A 203 -10.31 14.15 -16.26
N ASP A 204 -10.01 15.41 -15.95
CA ASP A 204 -9.22 16.32 -16.76
C ASP A 204 -7.98 16.78 -15.98
N ALA A 205 -7.14 15.83 -15.58
CA ALA A 205 -5.98 16.05 -14.70
C ALA A 205 -4.79 16.77 -15.39
N TRP A 206 -5.03 17.93 -16.02
CA TRP A 206 -3.98 18.68 -16.72
C TRP A 206 -2.84 19.11 -15.79
N GLN A 207 -3.08 19.30 -14.49
CA GLN A 207 -2.03 19.59 -13.51
C GLN A 207 -0.96 18.48 -13.46
N GLY A 208 -1.35 17.21 -13.56
CA GLY A 208 -0.42 16.08 -13.61
C GLY A 208 0.27 15.93 -14.97
N HIS A 209 -0.41 16.31 -16.05
CA HIS A 209 0.18 16.32 -17.40
C HIS A 209 1.32 17.32 -17.50
N LEU A 210 1.22 18.49 -16.86
CA LEU A 210 2.31 19.46 -16.79
C LEU A 210 3.56 18.90 -16.12
N VAL A 211 3.39 18.09 -15.06
CA VAL A 211 4.53 17.39 -14.44
C VAL A 211 5.17 16.44 -15.46
N LYS A 212 4.39 15.74 -16.28
CA LYS A 212 4.93 14.84 -17.31
C LYS A 212 5.71 15.58 -18.39
N THR A 213 5.25 16.74 -18.83
CA THR A 213 5.81 17.46 -19.98
C THR A 213 6.94 18.41 -19.59
N ASP A 214 6.84 19.05 -18.42
CA ASP A 214 7.65 20.22 -18.08
C ASP A 214 8.66 19.94 -16.96
N LEU A 215 8.52 18.85 -16.20
CA LEU A 215 9.39 18.51 -15.06
C LEU A 215 10.87 18.47 -15.44
N ASN A 216 11.21 17.90 -16.61
CA ASN A 216 12.60 17.79 -17.04
C ASN A 216 13.31 19.15 -17.17
N ALA A 217 12.58 20.21 -17.52
CA ALA A 217 13.14 21.56 -17.68
C ALA A 217 13.46 22.24 -16.34
N VAL A 218 12.79 21.82 -15.26
CA VAL A 218 12.93 22.43 -13.92
C VAL A 218 13.60 21.51 -12.89
N LEU A 219 13.88 20.26 -13.25
CA LEU A 219 14.36 19.22 -12.33
C LEU A 219 15.68 19.57 -11.63
N GLU A 220 16.62 20.22 -12.32
CA GLU A 220 17.89 20.63 -11.73
C GLU A 220 17.67 21.68 -10.62
N ASN A 221 16.83 22.68 -10.90
CA ASN A 221 16.46 23.72 -9.94
C ASN A 221 15.68 23.15 -8.75
N ILE A 222 14.86 22.12 -9.00
CA ILE A 222 14.15 21.40 -7.95
C ILE A 222 15.13 20.65 -7.04
N CYS A 223 16.12 19.95 -7.59
CA CYS A 223 17.11 19.22 -6.77
C CYS A 223 17.86 20.18 -5.83
N ALA A 224 18.36 21.30 -6.34
CA ALA A 224 19.05 22.30 -5.52
C ALA A 224 18.13 22.92 -4.45
N ALA A 225 16.90 23.28 -4.82
CA ALA A 225 15.91 23.83 -3.88
C ALA A 225 15.48 22.81 -2.81
N MET A 226 15.38 21.53 -3.18
CA MET A 226 14.95 20.44 -2.31
C MET A 226 16.01 20.10 -1.27
N ASN A 227 17.31 20.17 -1.59
CA ASN A 227 18.37 19.93 -0.59
C ASN A 227 18.27 20.90 0.60
N ASN A 228 18.19 22.21 0.30
CA ASN A 228 18.04 23.24 1.32
C ASN A 228 16.75 23.04 2.14
N GLU A 229 15.68 22.60 1.48
CA GLU A 229 14.40 22.39 2.15
C GLU A 229 14.38 21.15 3.04
N LEU A 230 14.97 20.04 2.59
CA LEU A 230 15.13 18.84 3.40
C LEU A 230 15.93 19.16 4.66
N GLY A 231 16.98 19.97 4.55
CA GLY A 231 17.73 20.45 5.70
C GLY A 231 16.85 21.13 6.76
N ALA A 232 16.05 22.11 6.33
CA ALA A 232 15.12 22.80 7.22
C ALA A 232 14.01 21.88 7.77
N ALA A 233 13.51 20.94 6.97
CA ALA A 233 12.45 20.02 7.37
C ALA A 233 12.95 19.01 8.41
N PHE A 234 14.08 18.35 8.15
CA PHE A 234 14.64 17.37 9.08
C PHE A 234 15.11 18.02 10.39
N ASP A 235 15.80 19.16 10.35
CA ASP A 235 16.22 19.83 11.59
C ASP A 235 15.03 20.19 12.49
N LYS A 236 13.86 20.46 11.89
CA LYS A 236 12.61 20.71 12.62
C LYS A 236 11.94 19.43 13.14
N TRP A 237 11.70 18.46 12.26
CA TRP A 237 10.85 17.29 12.58
C TRP A 237 11.65 16.12 13.17
N PHE A 238 12.91 15.95 12.75
CA PHE A 238 13.85 14.98 13.32
C PHE A 238 14.71 15.61 14.40
N GLY A 239 14.75 16.93 14.55
CA GLY A 239 15.49 17.64 15.59
C GLY A 239 17.01 17.53 15.48
N THR A 240 17.72 18.29 16.31
CA THR A 240 19.17 18.47 16.15
C THR A 240 20.03 17.82 17.23
N SER A 241 19.42 17.07 18.15
CA SER A 241 20.11 16.44 19.28
C SER A 241 21.09 15.35 18.84
N THR A 242 22.28 15.35 19.44
CA THR A 242 23.27 14.27 19.33
C THR A 242 22.96 13.09 20.25
N ASP A 243 22.02 13.26 21.18
CA ASP A 243 21.52 12.19 22.03
C ASP A 243 20.44 11.38 21.31
N TRP A 244 20.39 10.08 21.61
CA TRP A 244 19.33 9.22 21.11
C TRP A 244 17.96 9.68 21.60
N LYS A 245 17.03 9.83 20.67
CA LYS A 245 15.63 10.09 20.96
C LYS A 245 14.73 9.24 20.09
N GLU A 246 13.56 8.92 20.62
CA GLU A 246 12.51 8.22 19.89
C GLU A 246 11.61 9.21 19.16
N ILE A 247 11.21 8.87 17.94
CA ILE A 247 10.23 9.64 17.16
C ILE A 247 9.17 8.70 16.55
N ASP A 248 7.97 9.24 16.32
CA ASP A 248 7.00 8.64 15.41
C ASP A 248 7.49 8.88 13.97
N LEU A 249 7.92 7.80 13.32
CA LEU A 249 8.50 7.86 11.99
C LEU A 249 7.49 8.35 10.96
N PHE A 250 6.26 7.80 10.98
CA PHE A 250 5.29 8.12 9.94
C PHE A 250 4.79 9.55 10.08
N ALA A 251 4.52 10.01 11.30
CA ALA A 251 4.13 11.39 11.56
C ALA A 251 5.22 12.38 11.14
N SER A 252 6.49 12.12 11.49
CA SER A 252 7.60 13.00 11.12
C SER A 252 7.87 13.01 9.60
N ILE A 253 7.86 11.84 8.95
CA ILE A 253 8.09 11.74 7.49
C ILE A 253 6.96 12.37 6.69
N ARG A 254 5.71 12.29 7.15
CA ARG A 254 4.60 13.06 6.55
C ARG A 254 4.95 14.55 6.50
N MET A 255 5.36 15.13 7.61
CA MET A 255 5.67 16.57 7.64
C MET A 255 6.87 16.95 6.75
N VAL A 256 7.92 16.12 6.74
CA VAL A 256 9.09 16.32 5.86
C VAL A 256 8.68 16.26 4.38
N VAL A 257 7.92 15.24 3.98
CA VAL A 257 7.48 15.05 2.59
C VAL A 257 6.54 16.16 2.15
N ALA A 258 5.58 16.60 2.96
CA ALA A 258 4.70 17.71 2.57
C ALA A 258 5.44 19.03 2.40
N GLN A 259 6.47 19.28 3.22
CA GLN A 259 7.32 20.45 3.09
C GLN A 259 8.18 20.37 1.81
N ALA A 260 8.78 19.20 1.52
CA ALA A 260 9.55 18.96 0.30
C ALA A 260 8.70 19.01 -0.98
N ALA A 261 7.60 18.27 -1.04
CA ALA A 261 6.62 18.31 -2.13
C ALA A 261 6.00 19.70 -2.29
N GLY A 262 5.75 20.42 -1.18
CA GLY A 262 5.28 21.80 -1.18
C GLY A 262 6.29 22.76 -1.80
N ARG A 263 7.59 22.53 -1.63
CA ARG A 263 8.65 23.34 -2.24
C ARG A 263 8.62 23.29 -3.76
N PHE A 264 8.26 22.13 -4.33
CA PHE A 264 7.99 21.95 -5.75
C PHE A 264 6.62 22.51 -6.15
N THR A 265 5.58 22.26 -5.35
CA THR A 265 4.20 22.52 -5.78
C THR A 265 3.82 24.00 -5.69
N ILE A 266 4.08 24.64 -4.54
CA ILE A 266 3.67 26.03 -4.25
C ILE A 266 4.85 26.98 -3.95
N GLY A 267 6.03 26.44 -3.66
CA GLY A 267 7.24 27.22 -3.41
C GLY A 267 7.28 27.92 -2.04
N LEU A 268 8.28 28.78 -1.86
CA LEU A 268 8.48 29.58 -0.65
C LEU A 268 7.60 30.85 -0.69
N PRO A 269 7.24 31.42 0.48
CA PRO A 269 7.47 30.88 1.82
C PRO A 269 6.47 29.77 2.21
N MET A 270 5.47 29.51 1.35
CA MET A 270 4.28 28.75 1.73
C MET A 270 4.53 27.28 2.05
N CYS A 271 5.53 26.66 1.41
CA CYS A 271 5.92 25.29 1.72
C CYS A 271 6.41 25.09 3.16
N ARG A 272 6.80 26.17 3.88
CA ARG A 272 7.21 26.13 5.29
C ARG A 272 6.09 26.50 6.27
N ASN A 273 4.95 26.94 5.76
CA ASN A 273 3.82 27.33 6.59
C ASN A 273 3.16 26.07 7.16
N GLU A 274 3.28 25.88 8.48
CA GLU A 274 2.73 24.71 9.16
C GLU A 274 1.21 24.61 9.04
N GLU A 275 0.51 25.74 9.09
CA GLU A 275 -0.94 25.75 8.95
C GLU A 275 -1.37 25.28 7.55
N TYR A 276 -0.63 25.67 6.50
CA TYR A 276 -0.85 25.19 5.14
C TYR A 276 -0.63 23.69 5.03
N ILE A 277 0.49 23.18 5.55
CA ILE A 277 0.81 21.75 5.52
C ILE A 277 -0.28 20.96 6.23
N ASN A 278 -0.67 21.38 7.44
CA ASN A 278 -1.69 20.71 8.23
C ASN A 278 -3.06 20.73 7.55
N VAL A 279 -3.49 21.87 7.00
CA VAL A 279 -4.77 21.96 6.27
C VAL A 279 -4.76 21.07 5.03
N ASN A 280 -3.65 20.99 4.29
CA ASN A 280 -3.55 20.10 3.14
C ASN A 280 -3.66 18.63 3.54
N TYR A 281 -2.94 18.19 4.57
CA TYR A 281 -3.07 16.80 5.06
C TYR A 281 -4.49 16.49 5.50
N GLN A 282 -5.14 17.39 6.24
CA GLN A 282 -6.53 17.20 6.64
C GLN A 282 -7.51 17.13 5.46
N ILE A 283 -7.22 17.81 4.34
CA ILE A 283 -8.00 17.68 3.11
C ILE A 283 -7.71 16.32 2.46
N ILE A 284 -6.44 15.93 2.34
CA ILE A 284 -6.00 14.66 1.74
C ILE A 284 -6.60 13.46 2.50
N ASP A 285 -6.51 13.43 3.83
CA ASP A 285 -7.10 12.38 4.66
C ASP A 285 -8.63 12.32 4.48
N GLN A 286 -9.27 13.47 4.27
CA GLN A 286 -10.69 13.55 3.97
C GLN A 286 -11.02 13.01 2.56
N LEU A 287 -10.16 13.23 1.57
CA LEU A 287 -10.29 12.64 0.23
C LEU A 287 -10.21 11.11 0.29
N ILE A 288 -9.27 10.56 1.07
CA ILE A 288 -9.15 9.11 1.28
C ILE A 288 -10.37 8.57 2.02
N THR A 289 -10.81 9.25 3.08
CA THR A 289 -12.03 8.88 3.83
C THR A 289 -13.26 8.91 2.92
N ASN A 290 -13.37 9.91 2.03
CA ASN A 290 -14.42 10.01 1.03
C ASN A 290 -14.39 8.83 0.06
N ALA A 291 -13.23 8.51 -0.51
CA ALA A 291 -13.07 7.39 -1.44
C ALA A 291 -13.53 6.08 -0.78
N GLY A 292 -13.14 5.86 0.49
CA GLY A 292 -13.54 4.70 1.27
C GLY A 292 -15.04 4.66 1.58
N ALA A 293 -15.58 5.72 2.18
CA ALA A 293 -16.96 5.77 2.64
C ALA A 293 -17.98 5.81 1.49
N CYS A 294 -17.74 6.64 0.46
CA CYS A 294 -18.61 6.73 -0.71
C CYS A 294 -18.43 5.50 -1.62
N GLY A 295 -17.18 5.07 -1.83
CA GLY A 295 -16.88 3.88 -2.63
C GLY A 295 -17.52 2.62 -2.06
N GLY A 296 -17.45 2.47 -0.73
CA GLY A 296 -18.04 1.36 0.01
C GLY A 296 -19.55 1.43 0.22
N SER A 297 -20.21 2.54 -0.13
CA SER A 297 -21.66 2.69 0.02
C SER A 297 -22.44 2.17 -1.20
N PRO A 298 -23.70 1.70 -1.03
CA PRO A 298 -24.58 1.41 -2.16
C PRO A 298 -24.72 2.66 -3.04
N ARG A 299 -24.74 2.49 -4.37
CA ARG A 299 -24.79 3.61 -5.34
C ARG A 299 -25.90 4.61 -5.04
N ILE A 300 -27.06 4.13 -4.58
CA ILE A 300 -28.23 4.96 -4.25
C ILE A 300 -27.98 5.85 -3.02
N LEU A 301 -27.16 5.42 -2.06
CA LEU A 301 -26.86 6.15 -0.83
C LEU A 301 -25.65 7.08 -0.97
N ARG A 302 -24.86 6.95 -2.04
CA ARG A 302 -23.66 7.78 -2.25
C ARG A 302 -23.93 9.30 -2.21
N PRO A 303 -25.02 9.84 -2.78
CA PRO A 303 -25.30 11.27 -2.65
C PRO A 303 -25.44 11.74 -1.20
N LEU A 304 -26.12 10.94 -0.37
CA LEU A 304 -26.27 11.26 1.06
C LEU A 304 -24.94 11.12 1.81
N MET A 305 -24.27 9.97 1.63
CA MET A 305 -22.99 9.69 2.30
C MET A 305 -21.90 10.69 1.89
N GLY A 306 -21.83 11.03 0.61
CA GLY A 306 -20.89 12.00 0.07
C GLY A 306 -21.10 13.39 0.66
N VAL A 307 -22.34 13.83 0.86
CA VAL A 307 -22.61 15.10 1.54
C VAL A 307 -22.18 15.04 3.01
N LEU A 308 -22.61 14.01 3.74
CA LEU A 308 -22.37 13.89 5.19
C LEU A 308 -20.88 13.76 5.53
N VAL A 309 -20.15 12.88 4.83
CA VAL A 309 -18.72 12.64 5.05
C VAL A 309 -17.88 13.88 4.75
N ASN A 310 -18.29 14.67 3.75
CA ASN A 310 -17.53 15.84 3.31
C ASN A 310 -17.99 17.16 3.92
N LEU A 311 -18.93 17.18 4.89
CA LEU A 311 -19.28 18.42 5.60
C LEU A 311 -18.04 19.17 6.16
N PRO A 312 -17.05 18.50 6.79
CA PRO A 312 -15.86 19.17 7.30
C PRO A 312 -14.93 19.70 6.19
N ILE A 313 -14.94 19.10 4.99
CA ILE A 313 -14.00 19.44 3.91
C ILE A 313 -14.22 20.87 3.42
N HIS A 314 -15.47 21.34 3.39
CA HIS A 314 -15.82 22.67 2.90
C HIS A 314 -15.13 23.79 3.68
N ASN A 315 -15.06 23.66 5.01
CA ASN A 315 -14.38 24.62 5.87
C ASN A 315 -12.86 24.57 5.66
N ARG A 316 -12.29 23.37 5.48
CA ARG A 316 -10.86 23.19 5.20
C ARG A 316 -10.47 23.77 3.83
N ILE A 317 -11.28 23.54 2.80
CA ILE A 317 -11.09 24.11 1.46
C ILE A 317 -11.20 25.63 1.52
N ARG A 318 -12.18 26.19 2.24
CA ARG A 318 -12.30 27.65 2.41
C ARG A 318 -11.07 28.23 3.11
N LYS A 319 -10.57 27.56 4.15
CA LYS A 319 -9.34 27.96 4.84
C LYS A 319 -8.15 27.93 3.89
N LEU A 320 -7.96 26.85 3.14
CA LEU A 320 -6.90 26.74 2.14
C LEU A 320 -7.02 27.83 1.06
N ARG A 321 -8.22 28.09 0.56
CA ARG A 321 -8.50 29.15 -0.42
C ARG A 321 -8.02 30.52 0.09
N ASN A 322 -8.35 30.86 1.34
CA ASN A 322 -7.94 32.14 1.92
C ASN A 322 -6.41 32.26 2.06
N MET A 323 -5.73 31.16 2.37
CA MET A 323 -4.26 31.13 2.42
C MET A 323 -3.62 31.16 1.03
N PHE A 324 -4.31 30.62 0.02
CA PHE A 324 -3.85 30.53 -1.36
C PHE A 324 -4.07 31.84 -2.14
N GLU A 325 -5.12 32.58 -1.84
CA GLU A 325 -5.51 33.81 -2.56
C GLU A 325 -4.37 34.83 -2.74
N PRO A 326 -3.58 35.19 -1.70
CA PRO A 326 -2.49 36.14 -1.88
C PRO A 326 -1.41 35.62 -2.83
N ILE A 327 -1.08 34.33 -2.73
CA ILE A 327 -0.07 33.67 -3.56
C ILE A 327 -0.56 33.57 -5.01
N TRP A 328 -1.84 33.25 -5.21
CA TRP A 328 -2.44 33.21 -6.54
C TRP A 328 -2.42 34.57 -7.22
N ASN A 329 -2.79 35.63 -6.49
CA ASN A 329 -2.76 37.00 -7.01
C ASN A 329 -1.33 37.42 -7.40
N GLU A 330 -0.32 37.09 -6.59
CA GLU A 330 1.09 37.29 -6.95
C GLU A 330 1.46 36.55 -8.24
N ARG A 331 0.99 35.30 -8.41
CA ARG A 331 1.27 34.51 -9.62
C ARG A 331 0.61 35.13 -10.84
N VAL A 332 -0.64 35.56 -10.73
CA VAL A 332 -1.36 36.25 -11.81
C VAL A 332 -0.66 37.55 -12.21
N GLU A 333 -0.20 38.35 -11.24
CA GLU A 333 0.54 39.58 -11.51
C GLU A 333 1.88 39.30 -12.23
N SER A 334 2.59 38.24 -11.83
CA SER A 334 3.85 37.85 -12.48
C SER A 334 3.69 37.48 -13.96
N LEU A 335 2.49 37.07 -14.40
CA LEU A 335 2.21 36.73 -15.79
C LEU A 335 2.06 37.95 -16.71
N LYS A 336 2.08 39.18 -16.18
CA LYS A 336 2.11 40.41 -16.98
C LYS A 336 3.47 40.66 -17.63
N TYR A 337 4.51 40.01 -17.11
CA TYR A 337 5.88 40.13 -17.59
C TYR A 337 6.27 38.91 -18.43
N ASP A 338 7.20 39.11 -19.36
CA ASP A 338 7.75 38.00 -20.13
C ASP A 338 8.42 36.99 -19.20
N LYS A 339 8.31 35.70 -19.54
CA LYS A 339 8.87 34.59 -18.75
C LYS A 339 10.36 34.79 -18.45
N ASP A 340 11.09 35.29 -19.45
CA ASP A 340 12.54 35.45 -19.43
C ASP A 340 12.96 36.90 -19.10
N ASP A 341 12.04 37.72 -18.57
CA ASP A 341 12.34 39.08 -18.11
C ASP A 341 13.29 39.03 -16.90
N PRO A 342 14.54 39.52 -17.04
CA PRO A 342 15.51 39.49 -15.95
C PRO A 342 15.16 40.43 -14.79
N VAL A 343 14.29 41.43 -15.01
CA VAL A 343 13.86 42.39 -14.00
C VAL A 343 12.75 41.81 -13.12
N HIS A 344 11.90 40.94 -13.69
CA HIS A 344 10.74 40.34 -13.01
C HIS A 344 10.80 38.81 -13.09
N PRO A 345 11.77 38.16 -12.39
CA PRO A 345 11.93 36.72 -12.46
C PRO A 345 10.69 36.00 -11.93
N GLN A 346 10.08 35.17 -12.77
CA GLN A 346 8.94 34.36 -12.35
C GLN A 346 9.39 33.12 -11.56
N PRO A 347 8.59 32.66 -10.58
CA PRO A 347 8.82 31.37 -9.94
C PRO A 347 8.79 30.22 -10.96
N GLN A 348 9.52 29.14 -10.66
CA GLN A 348 9.59 27.95 -11.53
C GLN A 348 8.89 26.73 -10.94
N ASP A 349 8.13 26.93 -9.87
CA ASP A 349 7.33 25.88 -9.23
C ASP A 349 6.12 25.44 -10.08
N HIS A 350 5.50 24.34 -9.67
CA HIS A 350 4.36 23.75 -10.36
C HIS A 350 3.16 24.70 -10.42
N LEU A 351 2.94 25.49 -9.38
CA LEU A 351 1.89 26.50 -9.38
C LEU A 351 2.09 27.53 -10.51
N GLN A 352 3.32 28.01 -10.75
CA GLN A 352 3.57 28.92 -11.87
C GLN A 352 3.35 28.23 -13.22
N MET A 353 3.75 26.96 -13.35
CA MET A 353 3.47 26.17 -14.56
C MET A 353 1.96 26.05 -14.80
N MET A 354 1.20 25.78 -13.73
CA MET A 354 -0.26 25.72 -13.78
C MET A 354 -0.88 27.07 -14.16
N ALA A 355 -0.37 28.17 -13.60
CA ALA A 355 -0.88 29.52 -13.89
C ALA A 355 -0.73 29.88 -15.38
N ARG A 356 0.46 29.66 -15.96
CA ARG A 356 0.71 29.87 -17.40
C ARG A 356 -0.18 29.01 -18.29
N TYR A 357 -0.30 27.72 -17.97
CA TYR A 357 -1.13 26.81 -18.74
C TYR A 357 -2.60 27.20 -18.66
N ALA A 358 -3.10 27.50 -17.46
CA ALA A 358 -4.50 27.85 -17.26
C ALA A 358 -4.86 29.18 -17.92
N GLN A 359 -3.99 30.20 -17.85
CA GLN A 359 -4.19 31.48 -18.53
C GLN A 359 -4.37 31.30 -20.05
N LYS A 360 -3.61 30.37 -20.66
CA LYS A 360 -3.63 30.16 -22.11
C LYS A 360 -4.72 29.20 -22.57
N TYR A 361 -4.97 28.12 -21.83
CA TYR A 361 -5.77 26.99 -22.30
C TYR A 361 -7.01 26.70 -21.45
N ARG A 362 -7.12 27.28 -20.24
CA ARG A 362 -8.21 27.03 -19.27
C ARG A 362 -8.71 28.33 -18.64
N VAL A 363 -9.00 29.33 -19.48
CA VAL A 363 -9.33 30.72 -19.06
C VAL A 363 -10.44 30.77 -18.01
N GLU A 364 -11.47 29.93 -18.14
CA GLU A 364 -12.55 29.86 -17.15
C GLU A 364 -12.07 29.37 -15.77
N GLU A 365 -11.21 28.34 -15.73
CA GLU A 365 -10.63 27.87 -14.48
C GLU A 365 -9.64 28.87 -13.90
N PHE A 366 -8.83 29.50 -14.75
CA PHE A 366 -7.84 30.52 -14.36
C PHE A 366 -8.48 31.71 -13.62
N ASN A 367 -9.64 32.16 -14.10
CA ASN A 367 -10.39 33.26 -13.50
C ASN A 367 -11.19 32.86 -12.25
N SER A 368 -11.19 31.57 -11.88
CA SER A 368 -11.88 31.05 -10.70
C SER A 368 -10.88 30.61 -9.63
N LEU A 369 -10.71 31.44 -8.60
CA LEU A 369 -9.86 31.11 -7.45
C LEU A 369 -10.29 29.80 -6.78
N ASP A 370 -11.59 29.49 -6.74
CA ASP A 370 -12.09 28.22 -6.22
C ASP A 370 -11.61 27.02 -7.07
N CYS A 371 -11.68 27.13 -8.40
CA CYS A 371 -11.17 26.09 -9.29
C CYS A 371 -9.67 25.90 -9.12
N MET A 372 -8.90 26.98 -9.09
CA MET A 372 -7.44 26.90 -8.91
C MET A 372 -7.04 26.37 -7.54
N THR A 373 -7.81 26.67 -6.49
CA THR A 373 -7.63 26.05 -5.16
C THR A 373 -7.82 24.53 -5.23
N LYS A 374 -8.87 24.05 -5.90
CA LYS A 374 -9.15 22.61 -6.04
C LYS A 374 -8.15 21.91 -6.96
N ARG A 375 -7.59 22.61 -7.96
CA ARG A 375 -6.46 22.11 -8.77
C ARG A 375 -5.19 21.96 -7.94
N LEU A 376 -4.91 22.91 -7.04
CA LEU A 376 -3.81 22.80 -6.08
C LEU A 376 -4.01 21.61 -5.12
N ILE A 377 -5.24 21.42 -4.61
CA ILE A 377 -5.57 20.25 -3.77
C ILE A 377 -5.30 18.95 -4.54
N ALA A 378 -5.74 18.84 -5.80
CA ALA A 378 -5.51 17.65 -6.62
C ALA A 378 -4.01 17.40 -6.89
N ALA A 379 -3.21 18.46 -7.06
CA ALA A 379 -1.76 18.35 -7.20
C ALA A 379 -1.10 17.83 -5.90
N ASN A 380 -1.48 18.40 -4.74
CA ASN A 380 -0.96 17.98 -3.43
C ASN A 380 -1.38 16.55 -3.06
N PHE A 381 -2.61 16.15 -3.41
CA PHE A 381 -3.11 14.78 -3.19
C PHE A 381 -2.21 13.74 -3.85
N GLY A 382 -1.78 13.99 -5.09
CA GLY A 382 -0.90 13.10 -5.84
C GLY A 382 0.56 13.11 -5.38
N SER A 383 1.03 14.16 -4.70
CA SER A 383 2.46 14.33 -4.36
C SER A 383 2.81 13.95 -2.92
N MET A 384 1.89 14.09 -1.97
CA MET A 384 2.22 13.95 -0.54
C MET A 384 2.02 12.53 -0.01
N HIS A 385 0.80 11.99 -0.08
CA HIS A 385 0.39 10.81 0.70
C HIS A 385 1.20 9.55 0.37
N GLN A 386 1.28 9.18 -0.92
CA GLN A 386 1.98 7.96 -1.35
C GLN A 386 3.49 8.04 -1.10
N THR A 387 4.08 9.23 -1.29
CA THR A 387 5.50 9.46 -1.03
C THR A 387 5.84 9.32 0.45
N SER A 388 4.99 9.83 1.36
CA SER A 388 5.18 9.65 2.81
C SER A 388 5.15 8.16 3.22
N ILE A 389 4.22 7.39 2.66
CA ILE A 389 4.14 5.94 2.90
C ILE A 389 5.40 5.23 2.40
N GLN A 390 5.82 5.56 1.18
CA GLN A 390 7.00 4.96 0.58
C GLN A 390 8.28 5.28 1.36
N ALA A 391 8.51 6.55 1.70
CA ALA A 391 9.68 6.97 2.49
C ALA A 391 9.72 6.29 3.86
N THR A 392 8.55 6.15 4.50
CA THR A 392 8.43 5.44 5.79
C THR A 392 8.80 3.96 5.63
N ASN A 393 8.21 3.26 4.66
CA ASN A 393 8.53 1.85 4.41
C ASN A 393 10.00 1.65 4.03
N MET A 394 10.62 2.57 3.28
CA MET A 394 12.04 2.50 2.94
C MET A 394 12.92 2.59 4.17
N LEU A 395 12.67 3.55 5.07
CA LEU A 395 13.44 3.69 6.31
C LEU A 395 13.26 2.47 7.23
N LEU A 396 12.04 1.96 7.38
CA LEU A 396 11.79 0.73 8.13
C LEU A 396 12.54 -0.47 7.53
N ASN A 397 12.52 -0.61 6.20
CA ASN A 397 13.23 -1.68 5.52
C ASN A 397 14.75 -1.56 5.63
N ILE A 398 15.31 -0.35 5.51
CA ILE A 398 16.75 -0.10 5.65
C ILE A 398 17.23 -0.53 7.03
N ILE A 399 16.50 -0.18 8.09
CA ILE A 399 16.87 -0.55 9.46
C ILE A 399 16.74 -2.08 9.65
N ALA A 400 15.66 -2.68 9.13
CA ALA A 400 15.40 -4.11 9.27
C ALA A 400 16.40 -5.00 8.51
N SER A 401 16.88 -4.55 7.37
CA SER A 401 17.85 -5.29 6.55
C SER A 401 19.30 -5.03 6.95
N ASP A 402 19.57 -4.20 7.96
CA ASP A 402 20.93 -3.80 8.30
C ASP A 402 21.78 -4.95 8.87
N SER A 403 21.19 -5.78 9.74
CA SER A 403 21.88 -6.91 10.37
C SER A 403 22.32 -7.99 9.38
N GLU A 404 21.57 -8.18 8.30
CA GLU A 404 21.86 -9.19 7.27
C GLU A 404 22.72 -8.63 6.13
N PHE A 405 22.46 -7.40 5.68
CA PHE A 405 23.05 -6.85 4.46
C PHE A 405 24.02 -5.69 4.71
N ASN A 406 24.24 -5.26 5.96
CA ASN A 406 25.00 -4.05 6.30
C ASN A 406 24.47 -2.81 5.54
N THR A 407 23.14 -2.73 5.45
CA THR A 407 22.41 -1.83 4.54
C THR A 407 22.76 -0.37 4.79
N VAL A 408 22.79 0.06 6.05
CA VAL A 408 23.07 1.44 6.46
C VAL A 408 24.48 1.84 6.05
N ALA A 409 25.49 1.00 6.30
CA ALA A 409 26.87 1.31 5.96
C ALA A 409 27.08 1.39 4.44
N ILE A 410 26.53 0.44 3.68
CA ILE A 410 26.63 0.41 2.22
C ILE A 410 25.96 1.63 1.59
N LEU A 411 24.78 2.02 2.06
CA LEU A 411 24.10 3.21 1.55
C LEU A 411 24.85 4.48 1.95
N ARG A 412 25.42 4.56 3.17
CA ARG A 412 26.27 5.68 3.58
C ARG A 412 27.49 5.84 2.70
N ASP A 413 28.17 4.74 2.39
CA ASP A 413 29.30 4.73 1.46
C ASP A 413 28.89 5.25 0.07
N GLU A 414 27.77 4.75 -0.47
CA GLU A 414 27.24 5.24 -1.75
C GLU A 414 26.96 6.76 -1.72
N VAL A 415 26.33 7.24 -0.65
CA VAL A 415 26.01 8.66 -0.47
C VAL A 415 27.28 9.49 -0.39
N SER A 416 28.26 9.06 0.42
CA SER A 416 29.53 9.75 0.59
C SER A 416 30.31 9.85 -0.72
N ARG A 417 30.42 8.73 -1.44
CA ARG A 417 31.10 8.64 -2.74
C ARG A 417 30.48 9.55 -3.79
N ILE A 418 29.15 9.58 -3.87
CA ILE A 418 28.45 10.30 -4.93
C ILE A 418 28.32 11.80 -4.64
N LEU A 419 28.07 12.16 -3.39
CA LEU A 419 27.78 13.54 -3.03
C LEU A 419 29.02 14.34 -2.67
N TYR A 420 30.03 13.75 -2.02
CA TYR A 420 31.10 14.51 -1.36
C TYR A 420 32.52 14.27 -1.90
N GLU A 421 32.77 13.26 -2.74
CA GLU A 421 34.13 12.99 -3.26
C GLU A 421 34.72 14.11 -4.13
N ASP A 422 33.87 14.88 -4.83
CA ASP A 422 34.32 16.02 -5.64
C ASP A 422 34.53 17.30 -4.82
N GLY A 423 34.43 17.22 -3.49
CA GLY A 423 34.58 18.35 -2.57
C GLY A 423 33.42 19.35 -2.59
N GLY A 424 32.34 19.07 -3.34
CA GLY A 424 31.18 19.96 -3.46
C GLY A 424 29.94 19.43 -2.76
N ASP A 425 29.20 20.29 -2.04
CA ASP A 425 27.92 19.97 -1.38
C ASP A 425 26.69 20.16 -2.30
N SER A 426 26.91 20.09 -3.62
CA SER A 426 25.87 20.36 -4.63
C SER A 426 25.10 19.10 -5.00
N TRP A 427 23.78 19.17 -4.89
CA TRP A 427 22.86 18.12 -5.34
C TRP A 427 22.42 18.39 -6.77
N THR A 428 22.91 17.58 -7.69
CA THR A 428 22.57 17.67 -9.12
C THR A 428 21.80 16.45 -9.57
N LYS A 429 21.05 16.58 -10.68
CA LYS A 429 20.37 15.44 -11.30
C LYS A 429 21.36 14.31 -11.63
N ALA A 430 22.56 14.68 -12.06
CA ALA A 430 23.62 13.74 -12.45
C ALA A 430 24.23 12.99 -11.26
N LYS A 431 24.27 13.59 -10.07
CA LYS A 431 24.71 12.91 -8.84
C LYS A 431 23.63 11.93 -8.37
N VAL A 432 22.39 12.40 -8.22
CA VAL A 432 21.30 11.55 -7.71
C VAL A 432 21.02 10.35 -8.62
N SER A 433 21.19 10.48 -9.95
CA SER A 433 21.02 9.37 -10.88
C SER A 433 22.05 8.23 -10.71
N LYS A 434 23.20 8.50 -10.07
CA LYS A 434 24.24 7.50 -9.78
C LYS A 434 23.98 6.68 -8.53
N MET A 435 22.95 7.00 -7.74
CA MET A 435 22.60 6.29 -6.50
C MET A 435 21.84 5.00 -6.80
N VAL A 436 22.56 4.00 -7.32
CA VAL A 436 22.02 2.73 -7.82
C VAL A 436 21.52 1.83 -6.68
N LYS A 437 22.14 1.88 -5.51
CA LYS A 437 21.72 1.08 -4.35
C LYS A 437 20.50 1.69 -3.66
N ALA A 438 20.45 3.01 -3.49
CA ALA A 438 19.23 3.70 -3.04
C ALA A 438 18.03 3.47 -3.99
N ASP A 439 18.28 3.44 -5.31
CA ASP A 439 17.29 3.07 -6.33
C ASP A 439 16.75 1.64 -6.12
N SER A 440 17.64 0.69 -5.84
CA SER A 440 17.28 -0.71 -5.55
C SER A 440 16.42 -0.84 -4.30
N VAL A 441 16.77 -0.14 -3.22
CA VAL A 441 15.97 -0.10 -1.98
C VAL A 441 14.57 0.44 -2.24
N ALA A 442 14.45 1.48 -3.07
CA ALA A 442 13.16 2.07 -3.43
C ALA A 442 12.28 1.07 -4.19
N ARG A 443 12.89 0.39 -5.17
CA ARG A 443 12.22 -0.60 -6.00
C ARG A 443 11.80 -1.83 -5.20
N GLU A 444 12.69 -2.39 -4.38
CA GLU A 444 12.39 -3.55 -3.54
C GLU A 444 11.31 -3.22 -2.49
N THR A 445 11.35 -2.01 -1.93
CA THR A 445 10.31 -1.56 -1.00
C THR A 445 8.95 -1.51 -1.68
N LEU A 446 8.83 -0.96 -2.89
CA LEU A 446 7.55 -0.97 -3.61
C LEU A 446 7.14 -2.37 -4.10
N ARG A 447 8.09 -3.29 -4.31
CA ARG A 447 7.80 -4.69 -4.69
C ARG A 447 7.05 -5.42 -3.58
N LEU A 448 7.45 -5.23 -2.33
CA LEU A 448 6.87 -5.92 -1.16
C LEU A 448 5.86 -5.08 -0.37
N ASN A 449 5.97 -3.75 -0.41
CA ASN A 449 5.20 -2.84 0.43
C ASN A 449 4.57 -1.68 -0.38
N SER A 450 4.08 -1.98 -1.58
CA SER A 450 3.33 -1.01 -2.39
C SER A 450 2.07 -0.54 -1.68
N PHE A 451 1.76 0.76 -1.74
CA PHE A 451 0.52 1.31 -1.20
C PHE A 451 -0.73 0.65 -1.80
N GLY A 452 -0.75 0.39 -3.10
CA GLY A 452 -1.91 -0.21 -3.78
C GLY A 452 -1.65 -1.66 -4.14
N GLY A 453 -2.56 -2.58 -3.77
CA GLY A 453 -2.52 -3.96 -4.25
C GLY A 453 -2.93 -4.12 -5.72
N ARG A 454 -3.55 -3.07 -6.30
CA ARG A 454 -4.14 -3.04 -7.63
C ARG A 454 -3.62 -1.87 -8.45
N ALA A 455 -3.58 -2.07 -9.77
CA ALA A 455 -3.12 -1.06 -10.72
C ALA A 455 -3.88 -1.13 -12.05
N LEU A 456 -3.64 -0.12 -12.90
CA LEU A 456 -4.21 0.00 -14.26
C LEU A 456 -5.74 -0.06 -14.28
N PHE A 457 -6.39 0.68 -13.39
CA PHE A 457 -7.85 0.82 -13.38
C PHE A 457 -8.37 1.29 -14.74
N ARG A 458 -9.43 0.64 -15.25
CA ARG A 458 -10.22 1.08 -16.40
C ARG A 458 -11.69 0.88 -16.13
N LYS A 459 -12.53 1.78 -16.65
CA LYS A 459 -13.98 1.68 -16.61
C LYS A 459 -14.50 1.44 -18.02
N VAL A 460 -15.35 0.44 -18.17
CA VAL A 460 -16.03 0.16 -19.45
C VAL A 460 -17.07 1.27 -19.71
N MET A 461 -17.00 1.91 -20.87
CA MET A 461 -17.82 3.06 -21.21
C MET A 461 -18.93 2.76 -22.22
N VAL A 462 -18.85 1.62 -22.90
CA VAL A 462 -19.76 1.19 -23.97
C VAL A 462 -20.50 -0.10 -23.61
N ASP A 463 -21.69 -0.28 -24.17
CA ASP A 463 -22.43 -1.54 -24.06
C ASP A 463 -21.87 -2.60 -25.02
N GLY A 464 -22.03 -3.88 -24.67
CA GLY A 464 -21.55 -4.99 -25.50
C GLY A 464 -20.04 -5.19 -25.53
N PHE A 465 -19.27 -4.52 -24.64
CA PHE A 465 -17.83 -4.66 -24.58
C PHE A 465 -17.43 -6.10 -24.22
N LYS A 466 -16.42 -6.63 -24.92
CA LYS A 466 -15.93 -8.00 -24.72
C LYS A 466 -14.43 -7.97 -24.44
N GLY A 467 -14.02 -8.76 -23.45
CA GLY A 467 -12.62 -9.04 -23.17
C GLY A 467 -11.96 -9.86 -24.29
N PRO A 468 -10.63 -10.04 -24.21
CA PRO A 468 -9.86 -10.76 -25.23
C PRO A 468 -10.24 -12.24 -25.35
N ASP A 469 -10.82 -12.83 -24.31
CA ASP A 469 -11.35 -14.20 -24.28
C ASP A 469 -12.85 -14.29 -24.66
N GLY A 470 -13.44 -13.17 -25.09
CA GLY A 470 -14.86 -13.07 -25.42
C GLY A 470 -15.77 -12.82 -24.22
N THR A 471 -15.24 -12.73 -22.99
CA THR A 471 -16.01 -12.45 -21.77
C THR A 471 -16.74 -11.12 -21.90
N HIS A 472 -18.06 -11.11 -21.69
CA HIS A 472 -18.84 -9.89 -21.73
C HIS A 472 -18.58 -9.04 -20.47
N LEU A 473 -18.17 -7.79 -20.66
CA LEU A 473 -17.94 -6.82 -19.61
C LEU A 473 -18.98 -5.71 -19.74
N PRO A 474 -20.00 -5.67 -18.87
CA PRO A 474 -21.02 -4.64 -18.91
C PRO A 474 -20.46 -3.22 -18.82
N LYS A 475 -21.21 -2.25 -19.35
CA LYS A 475 -20.92 -0.83 -19.16
C LYS A 475 -20.85 -0.49 -17.67
N ASN A 476 -19.89 0.37 -17.31
CA ASN A 476 -19.50 0.75 -15.95
C ASN A 476 -18.75 -0.31 -15.14
N THR A 477 -18.41 -1.46 -15.72
CA THR A 477 -17.52 -2.42 -15.06
C THR A 477 -16.15 -1.79 -14.85
N LEU A 478 -15.62 -1.91 -13.62
CA LEU A 478 -14.24 -1.59 -13.29
C LEU A 478 -13.37 -2.82 -13.51
N ILE A 479 -12.30 -2.65 -14.27
CA ILE A 479 -11.27 -3.67 -14.46
C ILE A 479 -9.92 -3.17 -13.91
N SER A 480 -9.07 -4.09 -13.44
CA SER A 480 -7.74 -3.77 -12.93
C SER A 480 -6.82 -5.00 -12.94
N PHE A 481 -5.57 -4.81 -12.54
CA PHE A 481 -4.56 -5.85 -12.43
C PHE A 481 -4.00 -5.90 -11.01
N LEU A 482 -3.65 -7.09 -10.51
CA LEU A 482 -2.98 -7.24 -9.22
C LEU A 482 -1.49 -7.00 -9.40
N GLY A 483 -0.93 -6.08 -8.61
CA GLY A 483 0.49 -5.75 -8.66
C GLY A 483 1.35 -6.72 -7.85
N GLN A 484 0.99 -6.93 -6.58
CA GLN A 484 1.80 -7.71 -5.64
C GLN A 484 2.05 -9.16 -6.09
N PRO A 485 1.05 -9.93 -6.56
CA PRO A 485 1.28 -11.31 -6.98
C PRO A 485 2.25 -11.46 -8.16
N ALA A 486 2.29 -10.49 -9.07
CA ALA A 486 3.26 -10.49 -10.18
C ALA A 486 4.66 -10.09 -9.68
N ALA A 487 4.72 -9.17 -8.72
CA ALA A 487 5.93 -8.68 -8.08
C ALA A 487 6.56 -9.68 -7.09
N THR A 488 5.81 -10.71 -6.66
CA THR A 488 6.22 -11.77 -5.73
C THR A 488 6.07 -13.17 -6.32
N ASP A 489 6.11 -13.28 -7.64
CA ASP A 489 6.04 -14.59 -8.30
C ASP A 489 7.37 -15.36 -8.16
N GLY A 490 7.32 -16.56 -7.58
CA GLY A 490 8.48 -17.45 -7.44
C GLY A 490 9.03 -18.00 -8.76
N GLU A 491 8.27 -17.92 -9.85
CA GLU A 491 8.78 -18.22 -11.20
C GLU A 491 9.66 -17.09 -11.75
N THR A 492 9.47 -15.86 -11.27
CA THR A 492 10.18 -14.67 -11.74
C THR A 492 11.29 -14.23 -10.78
N PHE A 493 11.07 -14.39 -9.48
CA PHE A 493 11.97 -13.93 -8.43
C PHE A 493 12.38 -15.08 -7.51
N GLU A 494 13.69 -15.25 -7.33
CA GLU A 494 14.24 -16.08 -6.25
C GLU A 494 13.93 -15.47 -4.89
N ASP A 495 13.54 -16.30 -3.92
CA ASP A 495 13.06 -15.87 -2.60
C ASP A 495 12.09 -14.68 -2.69
N PRO A 496 10.93 -14.85 -3.35
CA PRO A 496 10.10 -13.73 -3.78
C PRO A 496 9.49 -12.94 -2.61
N LEU A 497 9.40 -13.53 -1.41
CA LEU A 497 8.88 -12.84 -0.23
C LEU A 497 9.99 -12.25 0.67
N LYS A 498 11.26 -12.58 0.39
CA LYS A 498 12.40 -12.02 1.13
C LYS A 498 12.70 -10.61 0.63
N TYR A 499 12.80 -9.67 1.56
CA TYR A 499 13.29 -8.33 1.26
C TYR A 499 14.81 -8.37 1.10
N ASP A 500 15.27 -8.04 -0.11
CA ASP A 500 16.70 -7.88 -0.38
C ASP A 500 16.96 -6.46 -0.93
N PRO A 501 17.56 -5.56 -0.14
CA PRO A 501 17.72 -4.15 -0.50
C PRO A 501 18.52 -3.95 -1.78
N PHE A 502 19.39 -4.90 -2.13
CA PHE A 502 20.34 -4.79 -3.24
C PHE A 502 20.04 -5.75 -4.41
N ARG A 503 18.86 -6.41 -4.39
CA ARG A 503 18.38 -7.30 -5.45
C ARG A 503 18.55 -6.70 -6.85
N PHE A 504 18.12 -5.45 -7.03
CA PHE A 504 18.14 -4.79 -8.33
C PHE A 504 19.45 -4.05 -8.61
N SER A 505 20.16 -3.58 -7.58
CA SER A 505 21.47 -2.94 -7.78
C SER A 505 22.50 -3.94 -8.27
N ARG A 506 22.57 -5.14 -7.67
CA ARG A 506 23.53 -6.18 -8.08
C ARG A 506 23.39 -6.55 -9.55
N ILE A 507 22.15 -6.74 -10.05
CA ILE A 507 21.91 -7.04 -11.46
C ILE A 507 22.44 -5.91 -12.38
N ARG A 508 22.26 -4.64 -11.99
CA ARG A 508 22.72 -3.49 -12.77
C ARG A 508 24.24 -3.31 -12.69
N GLU A 509 24.82 -3.53 -11.53
CA GLU A 509 26.26 -3.46 -11.28
C GLU A 509 26.99 -4.59 -12.04
N ASP A 510 26.45 -5.81 -12.04
CA ASP A 510 26.98 -6.94 -12.80
C ASP A 510 26.94 -6.70 -14.31
N ALA A 511 25.83 -6.16 -14.83
CA ALA A 511 25.74 -5.79 -16.24
C ALA A 511 26.77 -4.72 -16.60
N ALA A 512 26.93 -3.69 -15.76
CA ALA A 512 27.95 -2.66 -15.95
C ALA A 512 29.38 -3.22 -15.91
N ALA A 513 29.67 -4.15 -15.00
CA ALA A 513 30.98 -4.80 -14.88
C ALA A 513 31.33 -5.67 -16.11
N LYS A 514 30.32 -6.20 -16.81
CA LYS A 514 30.46 -7.00 -18.03
C LYS A 514 30.36 -6.18 -19.33
N ASP A 515 30.23 -4.86 -19.24
CA ASP A 515 29.94 -3.96 -20.36
C ASP A 515 28.67 -4.37 -21.15
N GLU A 516 27.69 -4.92 -20.44
CA GLU A 516 26.39 -5.34 -20.97
C GLU A 516 25.34 -4.25 -20.76
N LYS A 517 24.34 -4.22 -21.65
CA LYS A 517 23.20 -3.33 -21.49
C LYS A 517 22.40 -3.73 -20.26
N ALA A 518 22.44 -2.90 -19.22
CA ALA A 518 21.67 -3.13 -17.99
C ALA A 518 20.17 -3.32 -18.29
N PRO A 519 19.50 -4.30 -17.66
CA PRO A 519 18.08 -4.48 -17.81
C PRO A 519 17.32 -3.26 -17.26
N PRO A 520 16.11 -2.97 -17.78
CA PRO A 520 15.35 -1.79 -17.41
C PRO A 520 14.62 -2.04 -16.08
N ILE A 521 15.37 -2.07 -14.99
CA ILE A 521 14.91 -2.40 -13.63
C ILE A 521 15.20 -1.28 -12.62
N SER A 522 15.29 -0.03 -13.08
CA SER A 522 15.37 1.11 -12.17
C SER A 522 14.05 1.34 -11.44
N PHE A 523 14.05 2.07 -10.32
CA PHE A 523 12.85 2.41 -9.56
C PHE A 523 11.69 2.94 -10.42
N VAL A 524 11.99 3.80 -11.39
CA VAL A 524 11.01 4.45 -12.27
C VAL A 524 10.55 3.59 -13.46
N THR A 525 11.18 2.43 -13.69
CA THR A 525 10.83 1.58 -14.82
C THR A 525 9.67 0.66 -14.47
N THR A 526 8.53 0.93 -15.09
CA THR A 526 7.31 0.13 -14.97
C THR A 526 7.34 -1.09 -15.88
N GLY A 527 6.72 -2.18 -15.45
CA GLY A 527 6.53 -3.39 -16.26
C GLY A 527 5.37 -4.23 -15.74
N PRO A 528 4.96 -5.29 -16.45
CA PRO A 528 3.87 -6.16 -16.02
C PRO A 528 4.06 -6.75 -14.61
N GLU A 529 5.31 -6.94 -14.19
CA GLU A 529 5.72 -7.47 -12.88
C GLU A 529 5.99 -6.35 -11.85
N TYR A 530 5.93 -5.08 -12.26
CA TYR A 530 6.18 -3.91 -11.41
C TYR A 530 5.22 -2.77 -11.75
N LEU A 531 4.04 -2.84 -11.14
CA LEU A 531 2.91 -1.94 -11.33
C LEU A 531 2.68 -0.80 -10.29
N PRO A 532 3.55 -0.52 -9.29
CA PRO A 532 3.31 0.58 -8.33
C PRO A 532 3.04 1.95 -8.95
N PHE A 533 3.60 2.22 -10.13
CA PHE A 533 3.37 3.45 -10.90
C PHE A 533 2.35 3.29 -12.03
N GLY A 534 1.61 2.18 -12.08
CA GLY A 534 0.90 1.74 -13.28
C GLY A 534 1.85 1.37 -14.41
N HIS A 535 1.36 1.33 -15.64
CA HIS A 535 2.16 0.98 -16.81
C HIS A 535 1.60 1.61 -18.10
N GLY A 536 2.48 1.94 -19.06
CA GLY A 536 2.12 2.50 -20.36
C GLY A 536 1.83 4.01 -20.35
N LYS A 537 0.95 4.47 -21.25
CA LYS A 537 0.62 5.91 -21.47
C LYS A 537 0.20 6.65 -20.19
N HIS A 538 -0.49 5.93 -19.29
CA HIS A 538 -1.04 6.43 -18.02
C HIS A 538 -0.20 6.03 -16.80
N ALA A 539 1.06 5.63 -17.00
CA ALA A 539 1.98 5.48 -15.87
C ALA A 539 2.16 6.83 -15.15
N CYS A 540 2.40 6.77 -13.83
CA CYS A 540 2.50 7.93 -12.95
C CYS A 540 3.45 8.99 -13.56
N PRO A 541 2.96 10.23 -13.77
CA PRO A 541 3.77 11.29 -14.35
C PRO A 541 4.86 11.77 -13.39
N GLY A 542 4.61 11.70 -12.07
CA GLY A 542 5.52 12.15 -11.02
C GLY A 542 6.62 11.15 -10.64
N ARG A 543 6.65 9.93 -11.21
CA ARG A 543 7.59 8.87 -10.76
C ARG A 543 9.07 9.28 -10.81
N PHE A 544 9.45 10.11 -11.76
CA PHE A 544 10.81 10.63 -11.83
C PHE A 544 11.09 11.63 -10.71
N LEU A 545 10.16 12.54 -10.41
CA LEU A 545 10.30 13.46 -9.27
C LEU A 545 10.42 12.69 -7.95
N ILE A 546 9.57 11.69 -7.75
CA ILE A 546 9.57 10.82 -6.55
C ILE A 546 10.89 10.06 -6.42
N ASP A 547 11.50 9.62 -7.53
CA ASP A 547 12.83 8.99 -7.51
C ASP A 547 13.89 9.90 -6.90
N PHE A 548 13.94 11.17 -7.35
CA PHE A 548 14.86 12.15 -6.77
C PHE A 548 14.51 12.44 -5.32
N GLU A 549 13.23 12.68 -5.00
CA GLU A 549 12.77 13.00 -3.65
C GLU A 549 13.14 11.92 -2.64
N LEU A 550 12.84 10.64 -2.93
CA LEU A 550 13.14 9.53 -2.03
C LEU A 550 14.64 9.30 -1.84
N LYS A 551 15.43 9.39 -2.93
CA LYS A 551 16.89 9.27 -2.85
C LYS A 551 17.49 10.40 -2.01
N MET A 552 17.01 11.63 -2.19
CA MET A 552 17.45 12.79 -1.40
C MET A 552 17.07 12.67 0.08
N ILE A 553 15.84 12.23 0.39
CA ILE A 553 15.38 11.96 1.76
C ILE A 553 16.30 10.94 2.45
N ILE A 554 16.62 9.83 1.80
CA ILE A 554 17.44 8.77 2.41
C ILE A 554 18.88 9.21 2.57
N ALA A 555 19.46 9.82 1.56
CA ALA A 555 20.82 10.33 1.66
C ALA A 555 20.95 11.40 2.76
N TYR A 556 19.94 12.26 2.92
CA TYR A 556 19.91 13.20 4.02
C TYR A 556 19.86 12.50 5.38
N VAL A 557 18.93 11.55 5.58
CA VAL A 557 18.81 10.81 6.84
C VAL A 557 20.11 10.06 7.16
N LEU A 558 20.65 9.30 6.21
CA LEU A 558 21.84 8.47 6.44
C LEU A 558 23.14 9.29 6.58
N GLY A 559 23.20 10.44 5.92
CA GLY A 559 24.32 11.38 6.03
C GLY A 559 24.36 12.10 7.37
N HIS A 560 23.20 12.47 7.92
CA HIS A 560 23.09 13.36 9.08
C HIS A 560 22.62 12.70 10.38
N TYR A 561 22.05 11.49 10.33
CA TYR A 561 21.51 10.80 11.50
C TYR A 561 22.02 9.37 11.60
N ASP A 562 22.22 8.90 12.83
CA ASP A 562 22.14 7.48 13.14
C ASP A 562 20.68 7.11 13.42
N ILE A 563 20.28 5.94 12.95
CA ILE A 563 18.91 5.42 13.04
C ILE A 563 18.96 3.97 13.52
N GLU A 564 18.05 3.59 14.40
CA GLU A 564 17.88 2.22 14.85
C GLU A 564 16.43 1.95 15.28
N PHE A 565 16.05 0.67 15.34
CA PHE A 565 14.78 0.32 15.97
C PHE A 565 14.86 0.47 17.49
N PRO A 566 13.75 0.82 18.15
CA PRO A 566 13.65 0.74 19.59
C PRO A 566 13.94 -0.70 20.08
N PRO A 567 14.55 -0.89 21.26
CA PRO A 567 14.86 -2.22 21.78
C PRO A 567 13.65 -3.16 21.83
N GLU A 568 12.44 -2.63 22.08
CA GLU A 568 11.20 -3.41 22.12
C GLU A 568 10.85 -4.12 20.81
N TYR A 569 11.41 -3.68 19.68
CA TYR A 569 11.19 -4.30 18.39
C TYR A 569 12.12 -5.50 18.14
N ASN A 570 13.15 -5.72 18.97
CA ASN A 570 14.12 -6.81 18.82
C ASN A 570 14.73 -6.90 17.40
N GLY A 571 15.00 -5.75 16.79
CA GLY A 571 15.51 -5.67 15.42
C GLY A 571 14.50 -6.00 14.32
N GLN A 572 13.24 -6.26 14.66
CA GLN A 572 12.18 -6.58 13.71
C GLN A 572 11.42 -5.34 13.27
N ARG A 573 11.07 -5.28 11.99
CA ARG A 573 10.21 -4.22 11.46
C ARG A 573 8.78 -4.39 11.98
N PRO A 574 8.11 -3.32 12.44
CA PRO A 574 6.69 -3.38 12.75
C PRO A 574 5.88 -3.63 11.46
N PRO A 575 4.86 -4.52 11.48
CA PRO A 575 4.17 -4.95 10.28
C PRO A 575 3.28 -3.84 9.71
N ASN A 576 3.21 -3.77 8.38
CA ASN A 576 2.20 -2.97 7.70
C ASN A 576 0.80 -3.60 7.90
N TYR A 577 -0.24 -2.79 7.76
CA TYR A 577 -1.62 -3.27 7.82
C TYR A 577 -2.38 -2.93 6.54
N TRP A 578 -3.30 -3.81 6.17
CA TRP A 578 -4.22 -3.58 5.06
C TRP A 578 -5.45 -2.84 5.55
N LEU A 579 -5.76 -1.71 4.93
CA LEU A 579 -7.04 -1.05 5.02
C LEU A 579 -7.73 -1.19 3.66
N THR A 580 -8.68 -2.11 3.57
CA THR A 580 -9.35 -2.46 2.31
C THR A 580 -8.34 -2.97 1.27
N GLU A 581 -8.14 -2.25 0.18
CA GLU A 581 -7.20 -2.59 -0.92
C GLU A 581 -5.86 -1.82 -0.85
N ALA A 582 -5.65 -1.04 0.21
CA ALA A 582 -4.46 -0.23 0.42
C ALA A 582 -3.63 -0.72 1.61
N LEU A 583 -2.30 -0.71 1.45
CA LEU A 583 -1.33 -1.14 2.45
C LEU A 583 -0.69 0.09 3.10
N PHE A 584 -0.84 0.21 4.42
CA PHE A 584 -0.32 1.32 5.20
C PHE A 584 0.83 0.87 6.10
N PRO A 585 1.84 1.73 6.36
CA PRO A 585 2.81 1.50 7.42
C PRO A 585 2.08 1.51 8.77
N PRO A 586 2.62 0.85 9.81
CA PRO A 586 1.98 0.82 11.11
C PRO A 586 1.79 2.23 11.67
N ASP A 587 0.61 2.49 12.22
CA ASP A 587 0.33 3.73 12.92
C ASP A 587 1.26 3.82 14.15
N ASN A 588 1.93 4.95 14.32
CA ASN A 588 2.91 5.16 15.38
C ASN A 588 4.15 4.24 15.30
N ALA A 589 4.59 3.87 14.10
CA ALA A 589 5.88 3.21 13.90
C ALA A 589 7.00 4.06 14.52
N LYS A 590 7.73 3.51 15.50
CA LYS A 590 8.78 4.23 16.21
C LYS A 590 10.16 3.86 15.69
N ILE A 591 11.03 4.86 15.63
CA ILE A 591 12.48 4.67 15.47
C ILE A 591 13.24 5.53 16.48
N ARG A 592 14.46 5.13 16.82
CA ARG A 592 15.40 5.97 17.56
C ARG A 592 16.33 6.64 16.58
N ILE A 593 16.57 7.93 16.80
CA ILE A 593 17.45 8.76 15.97
C ILE A 593 18.41 9.56 16.86
N ARG A 594 19.59 9.85 16.34
CA ARG A 594 20.49 10.91 16.86
C ARG A 594 21.20 11.60 15.72
N ARG A 595 21.39 12.91 15.83
CA ARG A 595 22.17 13.68 14.85
C ARG A 595 23.65 13.30 14.96
N LYS A 596 24.27 13.07 13.82
CA LYS A 596 25.71 12.82 13.72
C LYS A 596 26.45 14.13 13.98
N THR A 597 27.49 14.07 14.80
CA THR A 597 28.49 15.14 14.84
C THR A 597 29.22 15.16 13.50
N LYS A 598 29.30 16.33 12.85
CA LYS A 598 30.13 16.50 11.65
C LYS A 598 31.55 16.03 11.99
N ALA A 599 32.06 15.05 11.24
CA ALA A 599 33.44 14.59 11.34
C ALA A 599 34.40 15.68 10.86
#